data_AF-A0A4U6DAH4-F1
#
_entry.id   AF-A0A4U6DAH4-F1
#
_cell.length_a   1.000
_cell.length_b   1.000
_cell.length_c   1.000
_cell.angle_alpha   90.00
_cell.angle_beta   90.00
_cell.angle_gamma   90.00
#
_symmetry.space_group_name_H-M   'P 1'
#
loop_
_entity.id
_entity.type
_entity.pdbx_description
1 polymer ?
#
loop_
_entity_poly.entity_id
_entity_poly.type
_entity_poly.pdbx_seq_one_letter_code
_entity_poly.pdbx_strand_id
1 'polypeptide(L)'
;MVNKGLSIFGLDKLTRQMKRLLLIFVLISYQAVSQTVYQPHEVEKQATPVGGFSILNQFIFANIQVPFSASVKGINSKIFVKGIVETDGSMTGLQVVKGIDSLCDQEAIRVLSLYKAWQPAVLKDVKVRQAAVYHVSFLAPKNENFDSGLAGIVHYYNDKFLPVTDSKDFKYRSVMPVNEQGFIKDDISYEALKGDKWKRMSTIPFERNEFWKIIYGEPGVDSVQAYELSAKDRSETNYAPKIAFQKNGKILLYREYSSAKKLLLKKDYYLSGMIKEVENFEDSISTKISWYRNGQIKSVIQNPPASFEVLQESRIVNAWEPDGTQNVKNGNGWWRYSGEENNKLLTEEGAVNVGSKIGKWVGKLPDSTIYYVEQYENGLLKEGTCVVNGENVSYKTKGFQPKFGDGMKSVYQFLGQNIKYPIDASRKGISGVVLLSFTVCEDGSLCDYKLEKSVVKDIDQEALRVVKKMDGKWKPGELRGQKVRVKYNLPINFMLF
;
A
#
# COMPACT_ATOMS: atom_id res chain seq x y z
N MET A 1 -85.63 -39.59 15.81
CA MET A 1 -86.01 -40.16 14.51
C MET A 1 -84.88 -39.88 13.52
N VAL A 2 -84.35 -40.94 12.90
CA VAL A 2 -83.51 -40.98 11.67
C VAL A 2 -82.21 -40.15 11.72
N ASN A 3 -81.01 -40.68 11.97
CA ASN A 3 -80.23 -41.80 11.42
C ASN A 3 -79.69 -41.59 9.98
N LYS A 4 -78.43 -42.01 9.79
CA LYS A 4 -77.51 -41.93 8.62
C LYS A 4 -76.66 -40.65 8.55
N GLY A 5 -75.33 -40.66 8.70
CA GLY A 5 -74.36 -41.75 8.65
C GLY A 5 -73.60 -41.76 7.32
N LEU A 6 -72.27 -41.94 7.44
CA LEU A 6 -71.18 -42.01 6.45
C LEU A 6 -70.42 -40.70 6.14
N SER A 7 -69.09 -40.66 6.11
CA SER A 7 -68.02 -41.51 6.68
C SER A 7 -66.67 -40.82 6.45
N ILE A 8 -65.91 -40.63 7.53
CA ILE A 8 -64.50 -41.05 7.76
C ILE A 8 -63.40 -40.75 6.70
N PHE A 9 -62.29 -40.25 7.26
CA PHE A 9 -60.89 -40.14 6.80
C PHE A 9 -60.52 -38.82 6.09
N GLY A 10 -59.48 -38.10 6.49
CA GLY A 10 -58.41 -38.41 7.44
C GLY A 10 -57.63 -37.16 7.84
N LEU A 11 -56.63 -37.40 8.69
CA LEU A 11 -55.77 -36.45 9.38
C LEU A 11 -55.22 -35.29 8.52
N ASP A 12 -54.89 -34.21 9.24
CA ASP A 12 -53.99 -33.10 8.93
C ASP A 12 -54.63 -31.75 8.59
N LYS A 13 -54.77 -30.93 9.63
CA LYS A 13 -54.09 -29.62 9.68
C LYS A 13 -54.34 -28.94 11.02
N LEU A 14 -53.30 -28.97 11.86
CA LEU A 14 -52.97 -27.85 12.74
C LEU A 14 -52.90 -26.59 11.87
N THR A 15 -53.87 -25.68 12.00
CA THR A 15 -53.64 -24.27 11.69
C THR A 15 -54.76 -23.39 12.24
N ARG A 16 -54.33 -22.35 12.96
CA ARG A 16 -54.87 -20.99 12.88
C ARG A 16 -56.13 -20.68 13.71
N GLN A 17 -55.92 -20.24 14.95
CA GLN A 17 -56.15 -18.84 15.38
C GLN A 17 -56.27 -18.74 16.92
N MET A 18 -55.15 -18.49 17.59
CA MET A 18 -55.14 -17.89 18.93
C MET A 18 -53.86 -17.08 19.07
N LYS A 19 -53.99 -15.76 19.26
CA LYS A 19 -53.08 -14.88 20.03
C LYS A 19 -53.39 -13.40 19.76
N ARG A 20 -54.26 -12.83 20.60
CA ARG A 20 -54.23 -11.42 21.01
C ARG A 20 -54.49 -11.40 22.51
N LEU A 21 -53.42 -11.41 23.32
CA LEU A 21 -53.50 -11.05 24.72
C LEU A 21 -52.23 -10.26 25.09
N LEU A 22 -52.45 -9.15 25.77
CA LEU A 22 -51.49 -8.14 26.23
C LEU A 22 -50.19 -8.74 26.79
N LEU A 23 -49.05 -8.27 26.27
CA LEU A 23 -47.77 -8.29 26.97
C LEU A 23 -47.43 -6.84 27.34
N ILE A 24 -47.39 -6.56 28.64
CA ILE A 24 -46.93 -5.31 29.22
C ILE A 24 -45.43 -5.20 28.92
N PHE A 25 -45.07 -4.39 27.93
CA PHE A 25 -43.69 -3.96 27.72
C PHE A 25 -43.35 -2.95 28.81
N VAL A 26 -42.52 -3.35 29.78
CA VAL A 26 -41.77 -2.41 30.61
C VAL A 26 -40.75 -1.73 29.68
N LEU A 27 -41.15 -0.59 29.12
CA LEU A 27 -40.27 0.38 28.50
C LEU A 27 -39.35 0.92 29.59
N ILE A 28 -38.22 0.25 29.83
CA ILE A 28 -37.05 0.92 30.41
C ILE A 28 -36.60 1.90 29.33
N SER A 29 -37.09 3.13 29.44
CA SER A 29 -36.48 4.27 28.79
C SER A 29 -35.07 4.40 29.35
N TYR A 30 -34.10 3.74 28.71
CA TYR A 30 -32.74 4.26 28.69
C TYR A 30 -32.84 5.62 27.99
N GLN A 31 -33.14 6.66 28.75
CA GLN A 31 -32.66 7.98 28.37
C GLN A 31 -31.15 7.80 28.29
N ALA A 32 -30.63 7.77 27.06
CA ALA A 32 -29.22 7.97 26.84
C ALA A 32 -28.91 9.32 27.46
N VAL A 33 -28.44 9.33 28.70
CA VAL A 33 -27.88 10.52 29.33
C VAL A 33 -26.74 10.90 28.41
N SER A 34 -26.94 11.96 27.64
CA SER A 34 -25.89 12.54 26.83
C SER A 34 -24.72 12.82 27.77
N GLN A 35 -23.65 12.04 27.66
CA GLN A 35 -22.49 12.19 28.53
C GLN A 35 -21.96 13.63 28.40
N THR A 36 -21.80 14.31 29.53
CA THR A 36 -21.33 15.69 29.61
C THR A 36 -20.03 15.86 28.83
N VAL A 37 -19.98 16.91 28.00
CA VAL A 37 -18.78 17.31 27.27
C VAL A 37 -18.12 18.45 28.03
N TYR A 38 -16.92 18.20 28.53
CA TYR A 38 -16.17 19.16 29.34
C TYR A 38 -15.32 20.09 28.50
N GLN A 39 -15.08 21.30 28.98
CA GLN A 39 -14.11 22.25 28.46
C GLN A 39 -12.69 21.97 28.98
N PRO A 40 -11.64 22.48 28.31
CA PRO A 40 -10.25 22.27 28.74
C PRO A 40 -9.93 22.64 30.20
N HIS A 41 -10.62 23.64 30.77
CA HIS A 41 -10.41 24.11 32.14
C HIS A 41 -11.25 23.35 33.19
N GLU A 42 -12.16 22.46 32.78
CA GLU A 42 -13.06 21.73 33.66
C GLU A 42 -12.57 20.30 33.98
N VAL A 43 -11.41 19.91 33.47
CA VAL A 43 -10.82 18.58 33.67
C VAL A 43 -9.45 18.67 34.35
N GLU A 44 -9.05 17.59 35.01
CA GLU A 44 -7.75 17.50 35.69
C GLU A 44 -6.62 17.20 34.70
N LYS A 45 -6.89 16.33 33.70
CA LYS A 45 -5.97 16.06 32.59
C LYS A 45 -6.71 16.24 31.27
N GLN A 46 -6.17 17.07 30.40
CA GLN A 46 -6.75 17.31 29.09
C GLN A 46 -6.49 16.15 28.14
N ALA A 47 -7.36 16.02 27.13
CA ALA A 47 -7.15 15.10 26.05
C ALA A 47 -5.89 15.48 25.27
N THR A 48 -5.07 14.48 24.96
CA THR A 48 -3.82 14.66 24.23
C THR A 48 -3.64 13.54 23.21
N PRO A 49 -2.97 13.77 22.07
CA PRO A 49 -2.67 12.68 21.16
C PRO A 49 -1.73 11.69 21.83
N VAL A 50 -1.90 10.41 21.55
CA VAL A 50 -0.98 9.36 21.95
C VAL A 50 0.41 9.68 21.39
N GLY A 51 1.43 9.69 22.25
CA GLY A 51 2.80 10.09 21.88
C GLY A 51 3.00 11.59 21.67
N GLY A 52 1.97 12.41 21.88
CA GLY A 52 2.03 13.87 21.80
C GLY A 52 1.75 14.46 20.41
N PHE A 53 1.73 15.79 20.34
CA PHE A 53 1.34 16.53 19.13
C PHE A 53 2.27 16.34 17.93
N SER A 54 3.54 16.01 18.14
CA SER A 54 4.46 15.69 17.04
C SER A 54 4.01 14.45 16.25
N ILE A 55 3.52 13.42 16.94
CA ILE A 55 2.99 12.20 16.32
C ILE A 55 1.70 12.50 15.56
N LEU A 56 0.79 13.29 16.15
CA LEU A 56 -0.41 13.74 15.45
C LEU A 56 -0.06 14.53 14.18
N ASN A 57 0.91 15.45 14.25
CA ASN A 57 1.32 16.23 13.09
C ASN A 57 1.94 15.37 11.99
N GLN A 58 2.73 14.35 12.35
CA GLN A 58 3.22 13.36 11.38
C GLN A 58 2.09 12.57 10.74
N PHE A 59 1.10 12.14 11.53
CA PHE A 59 -0.09 11.48 11.02
C PHE A 59 -0.84 12.38 10.04
N ILE A 60 -1.10 13.64 10.39
CA ILE A 60 -1.77 14.60 9.52
C ILE A 60 -0.98 14.77 8.23
N PHE A 61 0.33 15.02 8.30
CA PHE A 61 1.17 15.19 7.11
C PHE A 61 1.16 13.95 6.20
N ALA A 62 1.14 12.75 6.76
CA ALA A 62 1.10 11.52 5.98
C ALA A 62 -0.28 11.25 5.33
N ASN A 63 -1.36 11.75 5.94
CA ASN A 63 -2.74 11.49 5.50
C ASN A 63 -3.39 12.62 4.70
N ILE A 64 -2.86 13.84 4.80
CA ILE A 64 -3.46 15.01 4.17
C ILE A 64 -3.39 14.88 2.64
N GLN A 65 -4.54 15.05 2.01
CA GLN A 65 -4.72 15.09 0.57
C GLN A 65 -5.04 16.54 0.20
N VAL A 66 -3.98 17.33 0.03
CA VAL A 66 -4.10 18.75 -0.29
C VAL A 66 -4.92 18.90 -1.58
N PRO A 67 -6.09 19.56 -1.54
CA PRO A 67 -6.87 19.82 -2.74
C PRO A 67 -6.03 20.62 -3.73
N PHE A 68 -6.12 20.27 -5.01
CA PHE A 68 -5.30 20.87 -6.05
C PHE A 68 -5.59 22.37 -6.23
N SER A 69 -6.83 22.80 -5.98
CA SER A 69 -7.21 24.21 -5.92
C SER A 69 -6.38 25.02 -4.91
N ALA A 70 -5.88 24.39 -3.83
CA ALA A 70 -4.98 25.01 -2.88
C ALA A 70 -3.59 25.26 -3.49
N SER A 71 -3.08 24.30 -4.26
CA SER A 71 -1.83 24.43 -5.01
C SER A 71 -1.93 25.49 -6.10
N VAL A 72 -3.10 25.71 -6.72
CA VAL A 72 -3.30 26.80 -7.69
C VAL A 72 -3.10 28.17 -7.04
N LYS A 73 -3.56 28.32 -5.79
CA LYS A 73 -3.49 29.58 -5.04
C LYS A 73 -2.17 29.78 -4.29
N GLY A 74 -1.38 28.73 -4.09
CA GLY A 74 -0.16 28.79 -3.29
C GLY A 74 -0.46 28.99 -1.80
N ILE A 75 -1.21 28.07 -1.19
CA ILE A 75 -1.67 28.20 0.20
C ILE A 75 -0.59 27.78 1.21
N ASN A 76 -0.35 28.64 2.20
CA ASN A 76 0.33 28.28 3.44
C ASN A 76 -0.52 28.79 4.61
N SER A 77 -1.40 27.95 5.13
CA SER A 77 -2.41 28.38 6.09
C SER A 77 -2.90 27.25 6.98
N LYS A 78 -3.58 27.63 8.06
CA LYS A 78 -4.07 26.72 9.09
C LYS A 78 -5.58 26.76 9.16
N ILE A 79 -6.21 25.59 9.10
CA ILE A 79 -7.65 25.41 9.28
C ILE A 79 -7.90 24.92 10.70
N PHE A 80 -8.72 25.63 11.45
CA PHE A 80 -9.04 25.31 12.84
C PHE A 80 -10.36 24.55 12.89
N VAL A 81 -10.31 23.35 13.44
CA VAL A 81 -11.43 22.42 13.58
C VAL A 81 -11.70 22.20 15.06
N LYS A 82 -12.94 22.45 15.49
CA LYS A 82 -13.43 22.05 16.80
C LYS A 82 -14.06 20.67 16.73
N GLY A 83 -14.01 19.91 17.80
CA GLY A 83 -14.75 18.66 17.94
C GLY A 83 -14.69 18.14 19.37
N ILE A 84 -15.10 16.89 19.56
CA ILE A 84 -15.19 16.24 20.86
C ILE A 84 -14.25 15.04 20.85
N VAL A 85 -13.24 15.04 21.71
CA VAL A 85 -12.45 13.84 21.98
C VAL A 85 -13.29 12.90 22.84
N GLU A 86 -13.54 11.72 22.31
CA GLU A 86 -14.32 10.66 22.93
C GLU A 86 -13.48 9.80 23.87
N THR A 87 -14.13 9.10 24.79
CA THR A 87 -13.45 8.23 25.77
C THR A 87 -12.77 7.01 25.15
N ASP A 88 -13.12 6.67 23.91
CA ASP A 88 -12.51 5.60 23.11
C ASP A 88 -11.26 6.05 22.32
N GLY A 89 -10.90 7.33 22.44
CA GLY A 89 -9.76 7.92 21.74
C GLY A 89 -10.06 8.43 20.33
N SER A 90 -11.31 8.36 19.86
CA SER A 90 -11.75 8.99 18.62
C SER A 90 -12.11 10.47 18.80
N MET A 91 -12.33 11.19 17.69
CA MET A 91 -12.83 12.56 17.70
C MET A 91 -14.10 12.67 16.85
N THR A 92 -15.19 13.17 17.45
CA THR A 92 -16.50 13.31 16.80
C THR A 92 -16.93 14.78 16.77
N GLY A 93 -18.07 15.09 16.15
CA GLY A 93 -18.64 16.44 16.13
C GLY A 93 -17.75 17.49 15.46
N LEU A 94 -16.90 17.06 14.52
CA LEU A 94 -15.93 17.91 13.85
C LEU A 94 -16.60 19.02 13.05
N GLN A 95 -16.21 20.27 13.32
CA GLN A 95 -16.72 21.47 12.64
C GLN A 95 -15.57 22.45 12.44
N VAL A 96 -15.47 23.03 11.24
CA VAL A 96 -14.52 24.11 10.98
C VAL A 96 -14.98 25.37 11.70
N VAL A 97 -14.07 25.95 12.48
CA VAL A 97 -14.26 27.25 13.16
C VAL A 97 -13.65 28.38 12.34
N LYS A 98 -12.50 28.12 11.74
CA LYS A 98 -11.80 29.04 10.86
C LYS A 98 -11.21 28.27 9.68
N GLY A 99 -11.85 28.43 8.52
CA GLY A 99 -11.51 27.76 7.28
C GLY A 99 -10.78 28.66 6.29
N ILE A 100 -10.53 28.11 5.10
CA ILE A 100 -9.97 28.85 3.95
C ILE A 100 -10.90 28.73 2.75
N ASP A 101 -11.21 27.50 2.36
CA ASP A 101 -12.19 27.17 1.33
C ASP A 101 -12.79 25.80 1.61
N SER A 102 -13.96 25.54 1.00
CA SER A 102 -14.76 24.34 1.29
C SER A 102 -14.01 23.03 1.08
N LEU A 103 -13.08 22.94 0.12
CA LEU A 103 -12.37 21.69 -0.15
C LEU A 103 -11.29 21.45 0.90
N CYS A 104 -10.52 22.48 1.27
CA CYS A 104 -9.54 22.36 2.34
C CYS A 104 -10.22 22.12 3.70
N ASP A 105 -11.38 22.73 3.93
CA ASP A 105 -12.18 22.56 5.14
C ASP A 105 -12.69 21.11 5.28
N GLN A 106 -13.21 20.53 4.20
CA GLN A 106 -13.62 19.12 4.16
C GLN A 106 -12.43 18.18 4.39
N GLU A 107 -11.28 18.48 3.79
CA GLU A 107 -10.07 17.69 3.98
C GLU A 107 -9.56 17.75 5.42
N ALA A 108 -9.61 18.92 6.07
CA ALA A 108 -9.25 19.09 7.47
C ALA A 108 -10.14 18.26 8.40
N ILE A 109 -11.45 18.22 8.14
CA ILE A 109 -12.39 17.36 8.86
C ILE A 109 -12.06 15.89 8.60
N ARG A 110 -11.86 15.50 7.34
CA ARG A 110 -11.58 14.11 6.95
C ARG A 110 -10.34 13.59 7.65
N VAL A 111 -9.22 14.30 7.59
CA VAL A 111 -7.97 13.84 8.19
C VAL A 111 -8.06 13.69 9.71
N LEU A 112 -8.72 14.64 10.40
CA LEU A 112 -8.92 14.53 11.86
C LEU A 112 -9.89 13.40 12.23
N SER A 113 -10.91 13.13 11.41
CA SER A 113 -11.85 12.03 11.64
C SER A 113 -11.21 10.64 11.55
N LEU A 114 -10.06 10.52 10.88
CA LEU A 114 -9.32 9.26 10.77
C LEU A 114 -8.48 8.97 12.02
N TYR A 115 -8.12 9.99 12.80
CA TYR A 115 -7.27 9.84 13.97
C TYR A 115 -8.09 9.41 15.19
N LYS A 116 -7.78 8.22 15.71
CA LYS A 116 -8.45 7.59 16.86
C LYS A 116 -7.48 7.22 17.99
N ALA A 117 -6.32 7.86 18.01
CA ALA A 117 -5.28 7.64 19.00
C ALA A 117 -5.20 8.87 19.93
N TRP A 118 -6.34 9.35 20.42
CA TRP A 118 -6.37 10.30 21.52
C TRP A 118 -6.28 9.57 22.86
N GLN A 119 -5.47 10.08 23.78
CA GLN A 119 -5.66 9.86 25.20
C GLN A 119 -6.81 10.79 25.64
N PRO A 120 -7.93 10.23 26.14
CA PRO A 120 -9.07 11.04 26.54
C PRO A 120 -8.76 11.86 27.79
N ALA A 121 -9.54 12.92 28.02
CA ALA A 121 -9.45 13.72 29.22
C ALA A 121 -9.81 12.90 30.46
N VAL A 122 -9.29 13.31 31.62
CA VAL A 122 -9.55 12.67 32.92
C VAL A 122 -10.09 13.70 33.90
N LEU A 123 -11.17 13.32 34.58
CA LEU A 123 -11.77 14.06 35.69
C LEU A 123 -12.12 13.06 36.78
N LYS A 124 -11.62 13.26 38.01
CA LYS A 124 -11.82 12.34 39.15
C LYS A 124 -11.48 10.89 38.78
N ASP A 125 -10.32 10.71 38.12
CA ASP A 125 -9.83 9.42 37.63
C ASP A 125 -10.71 8.68 36.60
N VAL A 126 -11.75 9.33 36.07
CA VAL A 126 -12.62 8.78 35.03
C VAL A 126 -12.31 9.44 33.69
N LYS A 127 -12.25 8.62 32.63
CA LYS A 127 -12.16 9.11 31.24
C LYS A 127 -13.44 9.86 30.89
N VAL A 128 -13.31 11.10 30.45
CA VAL A 128 -14.44 11.96 30.08
C VAL A 128 -14.29 12.52 28.67
N ARG A 129 -15.42 12.89 28.08
CA ARG A 129 -15.49 13.55 26.77
C ARG A 129 -15.07 15.00 26.92
N GLN A 130 -14.23 15.49 26.01
CA GLN A 130 -13.74 16.87 26.06
C GLN A 130 -13.86 17.58 24.72
N ALA A 131 -14.35 18.82 24.73
CA ALA A 131 -14.30 19.70 23.57
C ALA A 131 -12.86 20.18 23.33
N ALA A 132 -12.39 20.06 22.10
CA ALA A 132 -11.04 20.46 21.71
C ALA A 132 -11.02 21.14 20.34
N VAL A 133 -10.03 22.02 20.15
CA VAL A 133 -9.78 22.71 18.88
C VAL A 133 -8.36 22.41 18.42
N TYR A 134 -8.24 21.89 17.21
CA TYR A 134 -6.96 21.59 16.59
C TYR A 134 -6.85 22.25 15.22
N HIS A 135 -5.63 22.59 14.83
CA HIS A 135 -5.38 23.15 13.52
C HIS A 135 -4.72 22.12 12.59
N VAL A 136 -5.19 22.07 11.36
CA VAL A 136 -4.57 21.32 10.26
C VAL A 136 -3.82 22.32 9.39
N SER A 137 -2.52 22.11 9.20
CA SER A 137 -1.70 22.97 8.37
C SER A 137 -1.73 22.50 6.92
N PHE A 138 -2.11 23.38 6.01
CA PHE A 138 -2.04 23.17 4.56
C PHE A 138 -0.85 23.94 4.01
N LEU A 139 0.12 23.21 3.46
CA LEU A 139 1.27 23.77 2.77
C LEU A 139 1.26 23.27 1.32
N ALA A 140 0.93 24.18 0.40
CA ALA A 140 0.76 23.91 -1.01
C ALA A 140 1.49 25.02 -1.79
N PRO A 141 2.72 24.79 -2.29
CA PRO A 141 3.37 25.78 -3.15
C PRO A 141 2.52 26.02 -4.41
N LYS A 142 2.65 27.23 -4.96
CA LYS A 142 1.91 27.59 -6.18
C LYS A 142 2.33 26.67 -7.33
N ASN A 143 1.38 26.02 -7.98
CA ASN A 143 1.65 25.26 -9.20
C ASN A 143 1.67 26.23 -10.39
N GLU A 144 2.87 26.65 -10.80
CA GLU A 144 3.08 27.60 -11.91
C GLU A 144 2.62 27.06 -13.27
N ASN A 145 2.51 25.73 -13.41
CA ASN A 145 2.14 25.06 -14.64
C ASN A 145 0.63 24.85 -14.78
N PHE A 146 -0.20 25.23 -13.80
CA PHE A 146 -1.65 25.07 -13.93
C PHE A 146 -2.29 26.20 -14.73
N ASP A 147 -3.05 25.85 -15.75
CA ASP A 147 -3.89 26.77 -16.53
C ASP A 147 -5.36 26.57 -16.15
N SER A 148 -5.97 27.59 -15.54
CA SER A 148 -7.36 27.55 -15.11
C SER A 148 -8.38 27.52 -16.26
N GLY A 149 -8.05 28.11 -17.42
CA GLY A 149 -8.92 28.11 -18.59
C GLY A 149 -8.97 26.74 -19.26
N LEU A 150 -7.87 25.99 -19.17
CA LEU A 150 -7.78 24.61 -19.65
C LEU A 150 -8.13 23.56 -18.58
N ALA A 151 -8.27 23.98 -17.32
CA ALA A 151 -8.44 23.10 -16.17
C ALA A 151 -7.42 21.95 -16.14
N GLY A 152 -6.16 22.26 -16.45
CA GLY A 152 -5.10 21.27 -16.64
C GLY A 152 -3.70 21.80 -16.34
N ILE A 153 -2.77 20.87 -16.10
CA ILE A 153 -1.35 21.16 -15.97
C ILE A 153 -0.76 21.24 -17.39
N VAL A 154 -0.04 22.32 -17.67
CA VAL A 154 0.54 22.64 -18.97
C VAL A 154 2.05 22.65 -18.86
N HIS A 155 2.72 21.86 -19.69
CA HIS A 155 4.17 21.92 -19.83
C HIS A 155 4.53 22.41 -21.22
N TYR A 156 5.52 23.32 -21.30
CA TYR A 156 5.97 23.90 -22.55
C TYR A 156 7.32 23.32 -22.97
N TYR A 157 7.51 23.20 -24.29
CA TYR A 157 8.71 22.62 -24.88
C TYR A 157 9.19 23.45 -26.07
N ASN A 158 10.51 23.45 -26.28
CA ASN A 158 11.13 24.04 -27.47
C ASN A 158 11.06 23.10 -28.69
N ASP A 159 11.68 23.50 -29.80
CA ASP A 159 11.75 22.76 -31.06
C ASP A 159 12.36 21.36 -30.92
N LYS A 160 13.22 21.15 -29.92
CA LYS A 160 13.85 19.87 -29.57
C LYS A 160 13.07 19.05 -28.53
N PHE A 161 11.83 19.44 -28.21
CA PHE A 161 11.01 18.83 -27.16
C PHE A 161 11.64 18.86 -25.76
N LEU A 162 12.56 19.81 -25.50
CA LEU A 162 13.12 20.02 -24.17
C LEU A 162 12.19 20.95 -23.38
N PRO A 163 11.92 20.69 -22.08
CA PRO A 163 11.11 21.56 -21.25
C PRO A 163 11.69 22.98 -21.18
N VAL A 164 10.82 23.99 -21.33
CA VAL A 164 11.18 25.42 -21.25
C VAL A 164 10.15 26.21 -20.46
N THR A 165 10.57 27.32 -19.88
CA THR A 165 9.71 28.24 -19.12
C THR A 165 9.61 29.63 -19.75
N ASP A 166 10.57 30.04 -20.59
CA ASP A 166 10.48 31.31 -21.33
C ASP A 166 9.50 31.18 -22.51
N SER A 167 8.47 32.01 -22.50
CA SER A 167 7.45 32.09 -23.54
C SER A 167 7.98 32.27 -24.96
N LYS A 168 9.17 32.88 -25.14
CA LYS A 168 9.80 33.06 -26.46
C LYS A 168 10.23 31.74 -27.10
N ASP A 169 10.51 30.74 -26.26
CA ASP A 169 10.99 29.43 -26.70
C ASP A 169 9.86 28.42 -26.89
N PHE A 170 8.60 28.81 -26.62
CA PHE A 170 7.45 27.92 -26.72
C PHE A 170 7.21 27.51 -28.18
N LYS A 171 7.35 26.21 -28.45
CA LYS A 171 7.01 25.61 -29.75
C LYS A 171 5.94 24.54 -29.61
N TYR A 172 5.99 23.77 -28.54
CA TYR A 172 5.00 22.76 -28.20
C TYR A 172 4.51 22.93 -26.77
N ARG A 173 3.32 22.41 -26.49
CA ARG A 173 2.86 22.21 -25.12
C ARG A 173 2.17 20.86 -24.96
N SER A 174 2.23 20.31 -23.75
CA SER A 174 1.32 19.26 -23.32
C SER A 174 0.28 19.87 -22.39
N VAL A 175 -0.96 19.38 -22.48
CA VAL A 175 -2.06 19.77 -21.58
C VAL A 175 -2.57 18.49 -20.94
N MET A 176 -2.49 18.43 -19.62
CA MET A 176 -2.93 17.30 -18.79
C MET A 176 -4.13 17.75 -17.95
N PRO A 177 -5.37 17.42 -18.36
CA PRO A 177 -6.57 17.75 -17.60
C PRO A 177 -6.58 17.05 -16.25
N VAL A 178 -6.86 17.78 -15.16
CA VAL A 178 -6.86 17.23 -13.80
C VAL A 178 -8.17 17.50 -13.06
N ASN A 179 -8.49 16.65 -12.09
CA ASN A 179 -9.60 16.82 -11.16
C ASN A 179 -9.22 17.73 -9.97
N GLU A 180 -10.14 17.93 -9.03
CA GLU A 180 -9.93 18.78 -7.85
C GLU A 180 -8.84 18.28 -6.90
N GLN A 181 -8.40 17.03 -7.03
CA GLN A 181 -7.29 16.43 -6.29
C GLN A 181 -5.99 16.42 -7.10
N GLY A 182 -6.00 16.94 -8.33
CA GLY A 182 -4.82 17.03 -9.19
C GLY A 182 -4.53 15.73 -9.96
N PHE A 183 -5.44 14.76 -9.93
CA PHE A 183 -5.32 13.53 -10.69
C PHE A 183 -5.83 13.70 -12.12
N ILE A 184 -5.18 13.06 -13.07
CA ILE A 184 -5.61 13.06 -14.47
C ILE A 184 -7.06 12.58 -14.60
N LYS A 185 -7.85 13.28 -15.43
CA LYS A 185 -9.27 12.98 -15.62
C LYS A 185 -9.69 12.77 -17.07
N ASP A 186 -8.79 13.04 -18.03
CA ASP A 186 -9.07 13.01 -19.46
C ASP A 186 -7.75 12.87 -20.25
N ASP A 187 -7.85 12.69 -21.56
CA ASP A 187 -6.72 12.53 -22.48
C ASP A 187 -5.69 13.66 -22.32
N ILE A 188 -4.40 13.31 -22.36
CA ILE A 188 -3.31 14.30 -22.43
C ILE A 188 -3.16 14.71 -23.89
N SER A 189 -3.25 16.00 -24.20
CA SER A 189 -3.04 16.49 -25.56
C SER A 189 -1.67 17.12 -25.72
N TYR A 190 -1.00 16.83 -26.85
CA TYR A 190 0.18 17.57 -27.31
C TYR A 190 -0.20 18.50 -28.44
N GLU A 191 0.23 19.75 -28.35
CA GLU A 191 -0.17 20.81 -29.25
C GLU A 191 1.06 21.58 -29.75
N ALA A 192 1.08 21.94 -31.03
CA ALA A 192 2.07 22.84 -31.61
C ALA A 192 1.53 24.25 -31.69
N LEU A 193 2.40 25.23 -31.44
CA LEU A 193 2.12 26.62 -31.72
C LEU A 193 2.21 26.87 -33.22
N LYS A 194 1.09 27.22 -33.87
CA LYS A 194 1.03 27.59 -35.30
C LYS A 194 0.48 29.00 -35.43
N GLY A 195 1.37 29.96 -35.70
CA GLY A 195 1.03 31.38 -35.60
C GLY A 195 0.81 31.76 -34.15
N ASP A 196 -0.37 32.29 -33.84
CA ASP A 196 -0.83 32.68 -32.50
C ASP A 196 -1.69 31.60 -31.81
N LYS A 197 -1.92 30.46 -32.47
CA LYS A 197 -2.87 29.43 -32.01
C LYS A 197 -2.20 28.09 -31.77
N TRP A 198 -2.59 27.46 -30.66
CA TRP A 198 -2.25 26.09 -30.36
C TRP A 198 -3.12 25.14 -31.20
N LYS A 199 -2.47 24.20 -31.90
CA LYS A 199 -3.14 23.15 -32.68
C LYS A 199 -2.71 21.78 -32.20
N ARG A 200 -3.68 20.95 -31.85
CA ARG A 200 -3.46 19.56 -31.42
C ARG A 200 -2.72 18.75 -32.50
N MET A 201 -1.70 18.03 -32.07
CA MET A 201 -0.87 17.14 -32.90
C MET A 201 -1.16 15.67 -32.59
N SER A 202 -1.26 15.35 -31.31
CA SER A 202 -1.50 14.00 -30.82
C SER A 202 -2.18 14.03 -29.47
N THR A 203 -2.71 12.88 -29.06
CA THR A 203 -3.24 12.64 -27.72
C THR A 203 -2.64 11.37 -27.16
N ILE A 204 -2.60 11.33 -25.83
CA ILE A 204 -2.35 10.13 -25.06
C ILE A 204 -3.68 9.79 -24.39
N PRO A 205 -4.26 8.62 -24.71
CA PRO A 205 -5.56 8.25 -24.18
C PRO A 205 -5.48 8.09 -22.66
N PHE A 206 -6.48 8.63 -21.98
CA PHE A 206 -6.72 8.35 -20.59
C PHE A 206 -7.41 6.99 -20.46
N GLU A 207 -6.91 6.19 -19.52
CA GLU A 207 -7.45 4.88 -19.21
C GLU A 207 -7.85 4.80 -17.74
N ARG A 208 -9.04 4.22 -17.53
CA ARG A 208 -9.53 3.81 -16.22
C ARG A 208 -9.64 2.29 -16.21
N ASN A 209 -8.68 1.64 -15.58
CA ASN A 209 -8.56 0.19 -15.58
C ASN A 209 -9.15 -0.38 -14.30
N GLU A 210 -10.27 -1.11 -14.38
CA GLU A 210 -10.90 -1.77 -13.23
C GLU A 210 -10.28 -3.15 -12.95
N PHE A 211 -10.11 -3.50 -11.68
CA PHE A 211 -9.56 -4.79 -11.27
C PHE A 211 -9.97 -5.15 -9.83
N TRP A 212 -9.80 -6.43 -9.46
CA TRP A 212 -9.91 -6.86 -8.08
C TRP A 212 -8.57 -6.72 -7.36
N LYS A 213 -8.52 -5.88 -6.33
CA LYS A 213 -7.34 -5.72 -5.49
C LYS A 213 -7.45 -6.65 -4.28
N ILE A 214 -6.51 -7.58 -4.15
CA ILE A 214 -6.34 -8.37 -2.91
C ILE A 214 -5.94 -7.43 -1.78
N ILE A 215 -6.58 -7.60 -0.63
CA ILE A 215 -6.42 -6.78 0.54
C ILE A 215 -5.83 -7.63 1.68
N TYR A 216 -4.71 -7.16 2.23
CA TYR A 216 -4.00 -7.85 3.30
C TYR A 216 -4.16 -7.12 4.63
N GLY A 217 -4.53 -7.87 5.67
CA GLY A 217 -4.66 -7.37 7.04
C GLY A 217 -5.93 -6.56 7.31
N GLU A 218 -6.96 -6.66 6.47
CA GLU A 218 -8.33 -6.19 6.75
C GLU A 218 -9.19 -7.39 7.21
N PRO A 219 -9.71 -7.39 8.44
CA PRO A 219 -10.55 -8.48 8.92
C PRO A 219 -11.80 -8.67 8.04
N GLY A 220 -12.02 -9.90 7.56
CA GLY A 220 -13.20 -10.27 6.80
C GLY A 220 -13.28 -9.71 5.37
N VAL A 221 -12.17 -9.19 4.83
CA VAL A 221 -12.11 -8.67 3.45
C VAL A 221 -10.90 -9.22 2.71
N ASP A 222 -11.14 -10.16 1.79
CA ASP A 222 -10.08 -10.76 0.97
C ASP A 222 -9.69 -9.86 -0.21
N SER A 223 -10.67 -9.21 -0.84
CA SER A 223 -10.44 -8.32 -1.97
C SER A 223 -11.54 -7.27 -2.14
N VAL A 224 -11.22 -6.19 -2.85
CA VAL A 224 -12.16 -5.12 -3.20
C VAL A 224 -12.06 -4.77 -4.68
N GLN A 225 -13.17 -4.31 -5.25
CA GLN A 225 -13.15 -3.71 -6.59
C GLN A 225 -12.43 -2.36 -6.54
N ALA A 226 -11.45 -2.22 -7.42
CA ALA A 226 -10.61 -1.05 -7.52
C ALA A 226 -10.50 -0.59 -8.97
N TYR A 227 -9.98 0.62 -9.16
CA TYR A 227 -9.59 1.13 -10.47
C TYR A 227 -8.27 1.89 -10.39
N GLU A 228 -7.47 1.82 -11.46
CA GLU A 228 -6.26 2.63 -11.66
C GLU A 228 -6.51 3.66 -12.75
N LEU A 229 -6.01 4.88 -12.54
CA LEU A 229 -5.99 5.94 -13.54
C LEU A 229 -4.61 5.97 -14.20
N SER A 230 -4.56 5.97 -15.53
CA SER A 230 -3.30 6.04 -16.27
C SER A 230 -3.42 6.79 -17.58
N ALA A 231 -2.32 7.39 -18.00
CA ALA A 231 -2.10 7.84 -19.38
C ALA A 231 -0.68 7.41 -19.76
N LYS A 232 -0.58 6.54 -20.76
CA LYS A 232 0.70 5.96 -21.22
C LYS A 232 0.91 6.25 -22.69
N ASP A 233 2.10 6.73 -23.03
CA ASP A 233 2.48 6.85 -24.43
C ASP A 233 2.89 5.48 -25.02
N ARG A 234 3.25 5.50 -26.30
CA ARG A 234 3.80 4.34 -27.02
C ARG A 234 5.10 3.79 -26.41
N SER A 235 5.78 4.57 -25.57
CA SER A 235 7.01 4.13 -24.87
C SER A 235 6.72 3.48 -23.50
N GLU A 236 5.44 3.28 -23.17
CA GLU A 236 4.95 2.79 -21.88
C GLU A 236 5.45 3.67 -20.72
N THR A 237 5.67 4.95 -20.99
CA THR A 237 6.02 5.94 -19.99
C THR A 237 4.75 6.49 -19.39
N ASN A 238 4.64 6.43 -18.06
CA ASN A 238 3.50 6.97 -17.34
C ASN A 238 3.73 8.46 -17.07
N TYR A 239 2.75 9.30 -17.41
CA TYR A 239 2.84 10.75 -17.23
C TYR A 239 2.38 11.22 -15.84
N ALA A 240 1.83 10.30 -15.04
CA ALA A 240 1.36 10.55 -13.69
C ALA A 240 1.85 9.46 -12.72
N PRO A 241 1.79 9.69 -11.40
CA PRO A 241 1.91 8.63 -10.41
C PRO A 241 0.89 7.51 -10.68
N LYS A 242 1.25 6.26 -10.33
CA LYS A 242 0.29 5.14 -10.38
C LYS A 242 -0.57 5.17 -9.12
N ILE A 243 -1.88 5.31 -9.29
CA ILE A 243 -2.81 5.44 -8.16
C ILE A 243 -3.97 4.48 -8.36
N ALA A 244 -4.18 3.63 -7.35
CA ALA A 244 -5.34 2.76 -7.29
C ALA A 244 -6.36 3.30 -6.29
N PHE A 245 -7.62 3.28 -6.68
CA PHE A 245 -8.76 3.76 -5.90
C PHE A 245 -9.76 2.63 -5.67
N GLN A 246 -10.44 2.65 -4.53
CA GLN A 246 -11.69 1.93 -4.33
C GLN A 246 -12.78 2.56 -5.22
N LYS A 247 -13.86 1.82 -5.49
CA LYS A 247 -15.03 2.36 -6.21
C LYS A 247 -15.64 3.64 -5.59
N ASN A 248 -15.49 3.83 -4.29
CA ASN A 248 -15.95 5.03 -3.58
C ASN A 248 -14.95 6.22 -3.66
N GLY A 249 -13.88 6.11 -4.44
CA GLY A 249 -12.88 7.18 -4.64
C GLY A 249 -11.78 7.23 -3.58
N LYS A 250 -11.81 6.38 -2.54
CA LYS A 250 -10.72 6.32 -1.55
C LYS A 250 -9.48 5.66 -2.13
N ILE A 251 -8.31 6.26 -1.90
CA ILE A 251 -7.03 5.73 -2.37
C ILE A 251 -6.71 4.41 -1.65
N LEU A 252 -6.19 3.43 -2.38
CA LEU A 252 -5.64 2.16 -1.87
C LEU A 252 -4.12 2.11 -1.98
N LEU A 253 -3.57 2.68 -3.06
CA LEU A 253 -2.16 2.63 -3.39
C LEU A 253 -1.79 3.90 -4.16
N TYR A 254 -0.63 4.45 -3.85
CA TYR A 254 0.03 5.49 -4.64
C TYR A 254 1.50 5.11 -4.84
N ARG A 255 1.99 5.20 -6.08
CA ARG A 255 3.39 4.96 -6.43
C ARG A 255 3.92 6.03 -7.36
N GLU A 256 5.07 6.56 -7.00
CA GLU A 256 5.77 7.58 -7.77
C GLU A 256 7.11 7.04 -8.24
N TYR A 257 7.45 7.36 -9.48
CA TYR A 257 8.66 6.86 -10.14
C TYR A 257 9.48 8.04 -10.66
N SER A 258 10.80 7.89 -10.67
CA SER A 258 11.70 8.81 -11.36
C SER A 258 11.55 8.67 -12.87
N SER A 259 12.11 9.63 -13.62
CA SER A 259 12.23 9.54 -15.09
C SER A 259 12.97 8.28 -15.56
N ALA A 260 13.88 7.75 -14.74
CA ALA A 260 14.59 6.49 -14.96
C ALA A 260 13.80 5.24 -14.54
N LYS A 261 12.48 5.37 -14.29
CA LYS A 261 11.55 4.30 -13.86
C LYS A 261 11.92 3.65 -12.52
N LYS A 262 12.74 4.30 -11.68
CA LYS A 262 12.99 3.85 -10.29
C LYS A 262 11.82 4.27 -9.40
N LEU A 263 11.33 3.38 -8.54
CA LEU A 263 10.30 3.74 -7.55
C LEU A 263 10.92 4.70 -6.52
N LEU A 264 10.28 5.84 -6.28
CA LEU A 264 10.73 6.89 -5.34
C LEU A 264 9.89 6.91 -4.06
N LEU A 265 8.59 6.68 -4.20
CA LEU A 265 7.64 6.75 -3.10
C LEU A 265 6.54 5.71 -3.31
N LYS A 266 6.21 4.98 -2.25
CA LYS A 266 5.06 4.09 -2.17
C LYS A 266 4.23 4.46 -0.95
N LYS A 267 2.91 4.56 -1.13
CA LYS A 267 1.94 4.75 -0.05
C LYS A 267 0.86 3.70 -0.19
N ASP A 268 0.61 2.94 0.87
CA ASP A 268 -0.52 2.00 0.95
C ASP A 268 -1.50 2.50 2.01
N TYR A 269 -2.78 2.26 1.77
CA TYR A 269 -3.86 2.78 2.59
C TYR A 269 -4.74 1.64 3.11
N TYR A 270 -5.30 1.84 4.30
CA TYR A 270 -6.41 1.05 4.82
C TYR A 270 -7.67 1.32 4.01
N LEU A 271 -8.67 0.41 4.09
CA LEU A 271 -9.96 0.63 3.41
C LEU A 271 -10.70 1.88 3.89
N SER A 272 -10.38 2.37 5.09
CA SER A 272 -10.88 3.65 5.60
C SER A 272 -10.44 4.86 4.76
N GLY A 273 -9.36 4.73 3.97
CA GLY A 273 -8.67 5.82 3.29
C GLY A 273 -7.54 6.45 4.11
N MET A 274 -7.25 5.88 5.29
CA MET A 274 -6.13 6.27 6.14
C MET A 274 -4.84 5.60 5.66
N ILE A 275 -3.72 6.32 5.73
CA ILE A 275 -2.41 5.78 5.43
C ILE A 275 -2.11 4.58 6.34
N LYS A 276 -1.64 3.50 5.72
CA LYS A 276 -1.15 2.29 6.40
C LYS A 276 0.36 2.31 6.47
N GLU A 277 1.00 2.64 5.35
CA GLU A 277 2.45 2.76 5.26
C GLU A 277 2.87 3.77 4.18
N VAL A 278 4.00 4.41 4.43
CA VAL A 278 4.73 5.26 3.48
C VAL A 278 6.14 4.72 3.40
N GLU A 279 6.64 4.46 2.20
CA GLU A 279 8.01 4.04 1.96
C GLU A 279 8.66 4.98 0.95
N ASN A 280 9.71 5.68 1.40
CA ASN A 280 10.54 6.53 0.56
C ASN A 280 11.78 5.73 0.14
N PHE A 281 12.09 5.73 -1.15
CA PHE A 281 13.19 4.97 -1.73
C PHE A 281 14.31 5.93 -2.12
N GLU A 282 15.48 5.74 -1.52
CA GLU A 282 16.73 6.40 -1.88
C GLU A 282 17.61 5.40 -2.64
N ASP A 283 18.79 5.82 -3.10
CA ASP A 283 19.63 4.96 -3.95
C ASP A 283 20.12 3.67 -3.26
N SER A 284 20.31 3.72 -1.92
CA SER A 284 20.92 2.62 -1.16
C SER A 284 20.07 2.13 0.01
N ILE A 285 18.99 2.82 0.38
CA ILE A 285 18.09 2.42 1.46
C ILE A 285 16.67 2.88 1.15
N SER A 286 15.67 2.21 1.69
CA SER A 286 14.32 2.78 1.80
C SER A 286 13.95 3.00 3.25
N THR A 287 13.22 4.07 3.54
CA THR A 287 12.65 4.32 4.87
C THR A 287 11.15 4.11 4.82
N LYS A 288 10.68 3.10 5.56
CA LYS A 288 9.27 2.75 5.71
C LYS A 288 8.73 3.20 7.06
N ILE A 289 7.67 3.99 7.04
CA ILE A 289 6.89 4.39 8.20
C ILE A 289 5.53 3.70 8.10
N SER A 290 5.06 3.11 9.20
CA SER A 290 3.76 2.42 9.24
C SER A 290 2.90 2.95 10.37
N TRP A 291 1.58 2.85 10.24
CA TRP A 291 0.60 3.29 11.23
C TRP A 291 -0.39 2.17 11.58
N TYR A 292 -0.83 2.13 12.82
CA TYR A 292 -1.97 1.33 13.26
C TYR A 292 -3.29 1.93 12.77
N ARG A 293 -4.37 1.13 12.82
CA ARG A 293 -5.73 1.55 12.41
C ARG A 293 -6.33 2.69 13.22
N ASN A 294 -5.82 2.93 14.43
CA ASN A 294 -6.21 4.08 15.24
C ASN A 294 -5.44 5.36 14.88
N GLY A 295 -4.50 5.31 13.93
CA GLY A 295 -3.68 6.46 13.52
C GLY A 295 -2.41 6.66 14.35
N GLN A 296 -2.16 5.83 15.37
CA GLN A 296 -0.87 5.81 16.07
C GLN A 296 0.23 5.31 15.14
N ILE A 297 1.39 5.97 15.14
CA ILE A 297 2.57 5.47 14.43
C ILE A 297 2.95 4.10 14.99
N LYS A 298 3.22 3.14 14.11
CA LYS A 298 3.59 1.76 14.45
C LYS A 298 5.09 1.58 14.48
N SER A 299 5.77 1.99 13.42
CA SER A 299 7.21 1.77 13.29
C SER A 299 7.86 2.65 12.24
N VAL A 300 9.17 2.86 12.41
CA VAL A 300 10.08 3.39 11.39
C VAL A 300 11.16 2.33 11.15
N ILE A 301 11.25 1.84 9.91
CA ILE A 301 12.15 0.76 9.51
C ILE A 301 12.93 1.22 8.28
N GLN A 302 14.24 0.98 8.28
CA GLN A 302 15.07 1.19 7.10
C GLN A 302 15.37 -0.16 6.44
N ASN A 303 15.04 -0.30 5.15
CA ASN A 303 15.31 -1.51 4.40
C ASN A 303 16.54 -1.29 3.52
N PRO A 304 17.50 -2.23 3.51
CA PRO A 304 18.54 -2.27 2.49
C PRO A 304 17.93 -2.51 1.10
N PRO A 305 18.68 -2.25 0.02
CA PRO A 305 18.19 -2.53 -1.32
C PRO A 305 18.03 -4.05 -1.47
N ALA A 306 17.01 -4.47 -2.21
CA ALA A 306 16.79 -5.88 -2.47
C ALA A 306 18.02 -6.49 -3.16
N SER A 307 18.69 -7.45 -2.50
CA SER A 307 19.80 -8.21 -3.07
C SER A 307 19.31 -9.57 -3.55
N PHE A 308 19.75 -9.98 -4.74
CA PHE A 308 19.46 -11.30 -5.31
C PHE A 308 20.27 -12.42 -4.66
N GLU A 309 21.37 -12.10 -3.97
CA GLU A 309 22.30 -13.11 -3.47
C GLU A 309 22.15 -13.42 -1.98
N VAL A 310 21.88 -12.40 -1.17
CA VAL A 310 21.80 -12.52 0.30
C VAL A 310 20.60 -11.74 0.81
N LEU A 311 19.76 -12.40 1.61
CA LEU A 311 18.70 -11.75 2.38
C LEU A 311 19.34 -10.87 3.45
N GLN A 312 19.27 -9.54 3.27
CA GLN A 312 19.76 -8.57 4.24
C GLN A 312 18.64 -8.23 5.24
N GLU A 313 18.99 -8.08 6.52
CA GLU A 313 18.04 -7.69 7.56
C GLU A 313 17.72 -6.19 7.50
N SER A 314 16.46 -5.85 7.72
CA SER A 314 16.03 -4.47 7.89
C SER A 314 16.55 -3.91 9.22
N ARG A 315 16.75 -2.59 9.29
CA ARG A 315 17.08 -1.88 10.52
C ARG A 315 15.81 -1.34 11.18
N ILE A 316 15.54 -1.75 12.41
CA ILE A 316 14.39 -1.29 13.19
C ILE A 316 14.78 0.00 13.91
N VAL A 317 14.29 1.16 13.47
CA VAL A 317 14.70 2.46 14.02
C VAL A 317 13.84 2.84 15.22
N ASN A 318 12.51 2.77 15.07
CA ASN A 318 11.58 3.05 16.15
C ASN A 318 10.34 2.16 16.04
N ALA A 319 9.72 1.89 17.18
CA ALA A 319 8.56 1.04 17.32
C ALA A 319 7.67 1.47 18.47
N TRP A 320 6.36 1.46 18.25
CA TRP A 320 5.37 1.75 19.27
C TRP A 320 4.27 0.70 19.28
N GLU A 321 3.64 0.54 20.43
CA GLU A 321 2.36 -0.14 20.58
C GLU A 321 1.19 0.78 20.18
N PRO A 322 -0.03 0.23 19.95
CA PRO A 322 -1.19 1.03 19.61
C PRO A 322 -1.57 2.11 20.63
N ASP A 323 -1.17 1.93 21.89
CA ASP A 323 -1.38 2.88 22.99
C ASP A 323 -0.27 3.94 23.11
N GLY A 324 0.74 3.88 22.24
CA GLY A 324 1.88 4.81 22.18
C GLY A 324 3.08 4.42 23.03
N THR A 325 3.04 3.29 23.73
CA THR A 325 4.22 2.76 24.44
C THR A 325 5.34 2.51 23.44
N GLN A 326 6.47 3.20 23.59
CA GLN A 326 7.60 3.08 22.67
C GLN A 326 8.53 1.95 23.10
N ASN A 327 8.46 0.82 22.39
CA ASN A 327 9.28 -0.37 22.71
C ASN A 327 10.66 -0.36 22.04
N VAL A 328 10.81 0.36 20.91
CA VAL A 328 12.11 0.61 20.28
C VAL A 328 12.30 2.09 20.08
N LYS A 329 13.42 2.62 20.59
CA LYS A 329 13.82 4.01 20.45
C LYS A 329 15.23 4.11 19.93
N ASN A 330 15.40 4.80 18.80
CA ASN A 330 16.71 5.01 18.16
C ASN A 330 17.49 3.71 17.96
N GLY A 331 16.81 2.64 17.55
CA GLY A 331 17.39 1.34 17.28
C GLY A 331 17.58 0.42 18.49
N ASN A 332 17.13 0.82 19.68
CA ASN A 332 17.34 0.05 20.91
C ASN A 332 16.01 -0.31 21.57
N GLY A 333 15.86 -1.57 21.98
CA GLY A 333 14.71 -2.03 22.76
C GLY A 333 14.20 -3.40 22.35
N TRP A 334 12.90 -3.63 22.55
CA TRP A 334 12.24 -4.89 22.21
C TRP A 334 11.33 -4.71 21.00
N TRP A 335 11.55 -5.47 19.94
CA TRP A 335 10.71 -5.43 18.75
C TRP A 335 9.76 -6.60 18.73
N ARG A 336 8.52 -6.33 18.32
CA ARG A 336 7.52 -7.33 18.00
C ARG A 336 6.86 -6.94 16.69
N TYR A 337 6.79 -7.87 15.76
CA TYR A 337 6.16 -7.67 14.47
C TYR A 337 5.29 -8.86 14.10
N SER A 338 4.04 -8.58 13.76
CA SER A 338 3.14 -9.55 13.16
C SER A 338 2.95 -9.23 11.68
N GLY A 339 3.16 -10.22 10.82
CA GLY A 339 3.05 -10.09 9.38
C GLY A 339 3.07 -11.45 8.68
N GLU A 340 2.84 -11.43 7.38
CA GLU A 340 2.92 -12.62 6.55
C GLU A 340 4.36 -12.79 6.03
N GLU A 341 4.95 -13.97 6.20
CA GLU A 341 6.22 -14.37 5.58
C GLU A 341 6.01 -15.74 4.94
N ASN A 342 6.29 -15.87 3.65
CA ASN A 342 6.13 -17.10 2.88
C ASN A 342 4.72 -17.75 3.05
N ASN A 343 3.67 -16.95 2.88
CA ASN A 343 2.25 -17.33 3.07
C ASN A 343 1.89 -17.84 4.48
N LYS A 344 2.74 -17.61 5.48
CA LYS A 344 2.45 -17.91 6.89
C LYS A 344 2.30 -16.60 7.66
N LEU A 345 1.19 -16.44 8.36
CA LEU A 345 1.03 -15.35 9.32
C LEU A 345 1.85 -15.68 10.57
N LEU A 346 2.76 -14.80 10.94
CA LEU A 346 3.72 -15.02 12.00
C LEU A 346 3.79 -13.78 12.88
N THR A 347 4.09 -13.97 14.16
CA THR A 347 4.58 -12.92 15.04
C THR A 347 6.02 -13.23 15.42
N GLU A 348 6.95 -12.36 15.04
CA GLU A 348 8.33 -12.42 15.48
C GLU A 348 8.60 -11.40 16.57
N GLU A 349 9.44 -11.75 17.54
CA GLU A 349 9.87 -10.83 18.59
C GLU A 349 11.29 -11.12 19.08
N GLY A 350 11.97 -10.05 19.54
CA GLY A 350 13.31 -10.14 20.10
C GLY A 350 13.93 -8.76 20.36
N ALA A 351 15.13 -8.77 20.93
CA ALA A 351 15.86 -7.55 21.25
C ALA A 351 16.56 -6.95 20.01
N VAL A 352 16.60 -5.62 19.97
CA VAL A 352 17.32 -4.84 18.95
C VAL A 352 18.33 -3.90 19.59
N ASN A 353 19.49 -3.74 18.95
CA ASN A 353 20.54 -2.79 19.32
C ASN A 353 21.10 -2.12 18.04
N VAL A 354 21.14 -0.78 18.04
CA VAL A 354 21.48 0.06 16.86
C VAL A 354 20.68 -0.32 15.59
N GLY A 355 19.46 -0.83 15.80
CA GLY A 355 18.50 -1.27 14.79
C GLY A 355 18.70 -2.69 14.29
N SER A 356 19.73 -3.39 14.73
CA SER A 356 20.02 -4.77 14.36
C SER A 356 19.47 -5.75 15.40
N LYS A 357 19.01 -6.92 14.93
CA LYS A 357 18.60 -8.03 15.80
C LYS A 357 19.79 -8.51 16.66
N ILE A 358 19.53 -8.74 17.95
CA ILE A 358 20.50 -9.34 18.87
C ILE A 358 19.85 -10.41 19.75
N GLY A 359 20.65 -11.37 20.19
CA GLY A 359 20.24 -12.45 21.08
C GLY A 359 19.16 -13.33 20.47
N LYS A 360 18.28 -13.85 21.32
CA LYS A 360 17.23 -14.80 20.94
C LYS A 360 16.05 -14.07 20.29
N TRP A 361 15.71 -14.54 19.10
CA TRP A 361 14.50 -14.17 18.36
C TRP A 361 13.58 -15.37 18.24
N VAL A 362 12.27 -15.12 18.37
CA VAL A 362 11.26 -16.18 18.32
C VAL A 362 10.18 -15.79 17.34
N GLY A 363 9.90 -16.67 16.37
CA GLY A 363 8.74 -16.58 15.50
C GLY A 363 7.64 -17.52 15.98
N LYS A 364 6.41 -17.03 16.08
CA LYS A 364 5.23 -17.77 16.54
C LYS A 364 4.12 -17.73 15.48
N LEU A 365 3.40 -18.83 15.34
CA LEU A 365 2.14 -18.90 14.60
C LEU A 365 1.01 -18.19 15.36
N PRO A 366 -0.17 -17.95 14.73
CA PRO A 366 -1.27 -17.23 15.37
C PRO A 366 -1.84 -17.91 16.63
N ASP A 367 -1.69 -19.22 16.73
CA ASP A 367 -2.05 -20.04 17.90
C ASP A 367 -0.98 -20.03 19.01
N SER A 368 0.04 -19.17 18.87
CA SER A 368 1.22 -19.06 19.74
C SER A 368 2.22 -20.22 19.67
N THR A 369 2.03 -21.19 18.77
CA THR A 369 3.01 -22.25 18.53
C THR A 369 4.32 -21.64 18.05
N ILE A 370 5.44 -22.00 18.68
CA ILE A 370 6.77 -21.56 18.25
C ILE A 370 7.09 -22.20 16.90
N TYR A 371 7.28 -21.36 15.89
CA TYR A 371 7.64 -21.78 14.53
C TYR A 371 9.15 -21.81 14.33
N TYR A 372 9.87 -20.82 14.88
CA TYR A 372 11.33 -20.81 14.88
C TYR A 372 11.90 -20.11 16.11
N VAL A 373 13.14 -20.46 16.42
CA VAL A 373 14.01 -19.77 17.36
C VAL A 373 15.34 -19.50 16.66
N GLU A 374 15.79 -18.26 16.71
CA GLU A 374 17.01 -17.80 16.04
C GLU A 374 17.91 -17.07 17.04
N GLN A 375 19.23 -17.22 16.89
CA GLN A 375 20.23 -16.50 17.67
C GLN A 375 20.99 -15.53 16.79
N TYR A 376 20.97 -14.26 17.18
CA TYR A 376 21.58 -13.17 16.44
C TYR A 376 22.72 -12.51 17.22
N GLU A 377 23.76 -12.12 16.49
CA GLU A 377 24.81 -11.23 16.98
C GLU A 377 25.00 -10.10 15.98
N ASN A 378 24.74 -8.86 16.40
CA ASN A 378 24.88 -7.66 15.56
C ASN A 378 24.15 -7.75 14.20
N GLY A 379 22.95 -8.34 14.19
CA GLY A 379 22.14 -8.51 12.99
C GLY A 379 22.51 -9.72 12.13
N LEU A 380 23.57 -10.45 12.48
CA LEU A 380 23.96 -11.69 11.79
C LEU A 380 23.36 -12.89 12.51
N LEU A 381 22.61 -13.71 11.78
CA LEU A 381 22.14 -15.00 12.26
C LEU A 381 23.34 -15.93 12.50
N LYS A 382 23.41 -16.54 13.67
CA LYS A 382 24.45 -17.53 14.02
C LYS A 382 23.94 -18.95 13.89
N GLU A 383 22.75 -19.17 14.41
CA GLU A 383 22.05 -20.44 14.37
C GLU A 383 20.55 -20.19 14.49
N GLY A 384 19.77 -21.07 13.88
CA GLY A 384 18.34 -21.10 14.04
C GLY A 384 17.82 -22.53 14.01
N THR A 385 16.66 -22.71 14.60
CA THR A 385 15.89 -23.95 14.56
C THR A 385 14.46 -23.60 14.19
N CYS A 386 13.90 -24.27 13.19
CA CYS A 386 12.50 -24.14 12.84
C CYS A 386 11.78 -25.49 12.94
N VAL A 387 10.47 -25.45 13.15
CA VAL A 387 9.62 -26.63 13.22
C VAL A 387 9.01 -26.91 11.85
N VAL A 388 9.31 -28.08 11.31
CA VAL A 388 8.86 -28.56 9.99
C VAL A 388 8.22 -29.93 10.18
N ASN A 389 6.93 -30.06 9.88
CA ASN A 389 6.20 -31.33 10.05
C ASN A 389 6.34 -31.97 11.45
N GLY A 390 6.50 -31.14 12.49
CA GLY A 390 6.70 -31.60 13.87
C GLY A 390 8.14 -31.88 14.27
N GLU A 391 9.10 -31.78 13.34
CA GLU A 391 10.52 -32.00 13.58
C GLU A 391 11.32 -30.69 13.59
N ASN A 392 12.40 -30.67 14.37
CA ASN A 392 13.29 -29.52 14.46
C ASN A 392 14.35 -29.58 13.35
N VAL A 393 14.41 -28.55 12.52
CA VAL A 393 15.42 -28.39 11.46
C VAL A 393 16.34 -27.22 11.82
N SER A 394 17.63 -27.49 11.95
CA SER A 394 18.65 -26.49 12.28
C SER A 394 19.29 -25.89 11.03
N TYR A 395 19.59 -24.59 11.06
CA TYR A 395 20.20 -23.85 9.96
C TYR A 395 21.12 -22.73 10.47
N LYS A 396 22.06 -22.30 9.63
CA LYS A 396 23.01 -21.20 9.95
C LYS A 396 22.79 -19.94 9.13
N THR A 397 22.05 -20.05 8.05
CA THR A 397 21.69 -18.94 7.17
C THR A 397 20.17 -18.87 7.09
N LYS A 398 19.63 -17.65 7.08
CA LYS A 398 18.17 -17.45 7.06
C LYS A 398 17.54 -18.03 5.79
N GLY A 399 18.24 -17.93 4.66
CA GLY A 399 17.81 -18.49 3.40
C GLY A 399 18.69 -18.03 2.24
N PHE A 400 18.47 -18.63 1.08
CA PHE A 400 19.10 -18.25 -0.18
C PHE A 400 18.12 -18.37 -1.34
N GLN A 401 18.30 -17.52 -2.35
CA GLN A 401 17.52 -17.58 -3.58
C GLN A 401 17.87 -18.84 -4.39
N PRO A 402 16.97 -19.32 -5.26
CA PRO A 402 17.28 -20.40 -6.19
C PRO A 402 18.48 -20.05 -7.07
N LYS A 403 19.33 -21.04 -7.36
CA LYS A 403 20.56 -20.84 -8.14
C LYS A 403 20.65 -21.85 -9.29
N PHE A 404 20.82 -21.37 -10.50
CA PHE A 404 21.19 -22.19 -11.65
C PHE A 404 22.72 -22.23 -11.78
N GLY A 405 23.35 -23.38 -11.61
CA GLY A 405 24.81 -23.48 -11.61
C GLY A 405 25.45 -22.52 -10.58
N ASP A 406 26.31 -21.63 -11.06
CA ASP A 406 26.99 -20.58 -10.26
C ASP A 406 26.18 -19.26 -10.21
N GLY A 407 24.88 -19.30 -10.54
CA GLY A 407 23.98 -18.15 -10.55
C GLY A 407 23.81 -17.54 -11.94
N MET A 408 23.64 -16.20 -12.00
CA MET A 408 23.25 -15.52 -13.24
C MET A 408 24.25 -15.68 -14.39
N LYS A 409 25.54 -15.81 -14.09
CA LYS A 409 26.56 -16.09 -15.11
C LYS A 409 26.27 -17.39 -15.86
N SER A 410 25.95 -18.46 -15.13
CA SER A 410 25.58 -19.75 -15.72
C SER A 410 24.26 -19.68 -16.49
N VAL A 411 23.29 -18.88 -16.02
CA VAL A 411 22.05 -18.62 -16.76
C VAL A 411 22.37 -18.00 -18.11
N TYR A 412 23.10 -16.89 -18.16
CA TYR A 412 23.42 -16.21 -19.42
C TYR A 412 24.28 -17.05 -20.35
N GLN A 413 25.24 -17.81 -19.83
CA GLN A 413 26.03 -18.75 -20.62
C GLN A 413 25.16 -19.85 -21.23
N PHE A 414 24.25 -20.43 -20.44
CA PHE A 414 23.32 -21.45 -20.93
C PHE A 414 22.39 -20.89 -22.01
N LEU A 415 21.85 -19.68 -21.80
CA LEU A 415 21.03 -18.98 -22.80
C LEU A 415 21.82 -18.77 -24.09
N GLY A 416 23.03 -18.20 -24.03
CA GLY A 416 23.86 -17.94 -25.21
C GLY A 416 24.22 -19.19 -26.02
N GLN A 417 24.38 -20.34 -25.34
CA GLN A 417 24.66 -21.63 -26.00
C GLN A 417 23.42 -22.30 -26.60
N ASN A 418 22.23 -22.00 -26.09
CA ASN A 418 21.01 -22.75 -26.43
C ASN A 418 19.98 -21.95 -27.23
N ILE A 419 20.06 -20.62 -27.22
CA ILE A 419 19.20 -19.75 -28.02
C ILE A 419 19.60 -19.86 -29.50
N LYS A 420 18.58 -20.07 -30.34
CA LYS A 420 18.65 -20.01 -31.78
C LYS A 420 17.75 -18.88 -32.25
N TYR A 421 18.32 -17.84 -32.84
CA TYR A 421 17.54 -16.71 -33.32
C TYR A 421 16.52 -17.18 -34.39
N PRO A 422 15.22 -16.91 -34.24
CA PRO A 422 14.24 -17.30 -35.25
C PRO A 422 14.52 -16.63 -36.59
N ILE A 423 14.56 -17.43 -37.68
CA ILE A 423 14.95 -16.94 -39.02
C ILE A 423 14.01 -15.82 -39.50
N ASP A 424 12.70 -15.95 -39.28
CA ASP A 424 11.74 -14.94 -39.74
C ASP A 424 11.85 -13.63 -38.96
N ALA A 425 12.16 -13.70 -37.66
CA ALA A 425 12.44 -12.52 -36.86
C ALA A 425 13.76 -11.85 -37.29
N SER A 426 14.79 -12.66 -37.57
CA SER A 426 16.08 -12.19 -38.07
C SER A 426 15.94 -11.49 -39.43
N ARG A 427 15.24 -12.11 -40.40
CA ARG A 427 14.96 -11.50 -41.72
C ARG A 427 14.21 -10.18 -41.64
N LYS A 428 13.36 -10.03 -40.63
CA LYS A 428 12.57 -8.81 -40.37
C LYS A 428 13.30 -7.79 -39.49
N GLY A 429 14.53 -8.07 -39.06
CA GLY A 429 15.28 -7.17 -38.19
C GLY A 429 14.68 -7.00 -36.78
N ILE A 430 13.82 -7.92 -36.34
CA ILE A 430 13.07 -7.78 -35.09
C ILE A 430 13.99 -8.16 -33.93
N SER A 431 14.24 -7.23 -33.01
CA SER A 431 14.98 -7.41 -31.76
C SER A 431 14.15 -6.99 -30.55
N GLY A 432 14.48 -7.48 -29.36
CA GLY A 432 13.77 -7.10 -28.14
C GLY A 432 14.09 -7.96 -26.92
N VAL A 433 13.50 -7.59 -25.79
CA VAL A 433 13.64 -8.32 -24.52
C VAL A 433 12.34 -9.06 -24.20
N VAL A 434 12.43 -10.37 -24.14
CA VAL A 434 11.37 -11.24 -23.61
C VAL A 434 11.49 -11.28 -22.09
N LEU A 435 10.41 -10.98 -21.37
CA LEU A 435 10.37 -11.17 -19.91
C LEU A 435 9.50 -12.40 -19.61
N LEU A 436 10.15 -13.47 -19.13
CA LEU A 436 9.48 -14.71 -18.74
C LEU A 436 9.51 -14.85 -17.23
N SER A 437 8.38 -15.21 -16.62
CA SER A 437 8.33 -15.64 -15.23
C SER A 437 8.06 -17.14 -15.13
N PHE A 438 8.59 -17.78 -14.10
CA PHE A 438 8.38 -19.21 -13.80
C PHE A 438 8.68 -19.47 -12.32
N THR A 439 8.22 -20.59 -11.79
CA THR A 439 8.49 -21.00 -10.41
C THR A 439 9.57 -22.08 -10.38
N VAL A 440 10.61 -21.89 -9.57
CA VAL A 440 11.55 -22.95 -9.21
C VAL A 440 10.95 -23.72 -8.03
N CYS A 441 10.71 -25.02 -8.22
CA CYS A 441 10.17 -25.93 -7.22
C CYS A 441 11.22 -26.36 -6.20
N GLU A 442 10.77 -27.03 -5.14
CA GLU A 442 11.62 -27.53 -4.04
C GLU A 442 12.59 -28.63 -4.47
N ASP A 443 12.33 -29.29 -5.60
CA ASP A 443 13.22 -30.29 -6.21
C ASP A 443 14.14 -29.69 -7.28
N GLY A 444 14.01 -28.39 -7.59
CA GLY A 444 14.76 -27.73 -8.66
C GLY A 444 14.11 -27.82 -10.04
N SER A 445 12.95 -28.45 -10.17
CA SER A 445 12.13 -28.39 -11.39
C SER A 445 11.51 -27.01 -11.58
N LEU A 446 11.03 -26.73 -12.79
CA LEU A 446 10.46 -25.47 -13.22
C LEU A 446 9.00 -25.67 -13.61
N CYS A 447 8.13 -24.78 -13.14
CA CYS A 447 6.70 -24.78 -13.48
C CYS A 447 6.14 -23.35 -13.57
N ASP A 448 4.82 -23.22 -13.77
CA ASP A 448 4.10 -21.93 -13.78
C ASP A 448 4.68 -20.88 -14.74
N TYR A 449 5.12 -21.31 -15.93
CA TYR A 449 5.70 -20.41 -16.93
C TYR A 449 4.66 -19.39 -17.42
N LYS A 450 5.03 -18.11 -17.40
CA LYS A 450 4.20 -17.02 -17.89
C LYS A 450 5.05 -16.00 -18.66
N LEU A 451 4.56 -15.62 -19.82
CA LEU A 451 5.14 -14.54 -20.61
C LEU A 451 4.63 -13.20 -20.05
N GLU A 452 5.49 -12.46 -19.36
CA GLU A 452 5.15 -11.16 -18.77
C GLU A 452 5.39 -10.00 -19.77
N LYS A 453 6.36 -10.16 -20.68
CA LYS A 453 6.59 -9.26 -21.83
C LYS A 453 6.92 -10.08 -23.07
N SER A 454 6.10 -9.90 -24.10
CA SER A 454 6.23 -10.50 -25.43
C SER A 454 6.98 -9.55 -26.38
N VAL A 455 7.68 -10.12 -27.36
CA VAL A 455 8.24 -9.39 -28.52
C VAL A 455 7.48 -9.77 -29.77
N VAL A 456 7.65 -11.02 -30.22
CA VAL A 456 6.91 -11.66 -31.31
C VAL A 456 6.87 -13.15 -31.05
N LYS A 457 5.83 -13.81 -31.55
CA LYS A 457 5.54 -15.23 -31.28
C LYS A 457 6.76 -16.15 -31.37
N ASP A 458 7.56 -16.04 -32.43
CA ASP A 458 8.68 -16.96 -32.66
C ASP A 458 9.83 -16.72 -31.66
N ILE A 459 10.10 -15.45 -31.31
CA ILE A 459 11.09 -15.08 -30.29
C ILE A 459 10.63 -15.54 -28.91
N ASP A 460 9.35 -15.34 -28.60
CA ASP A 460 8.77 -15.74 -27.31
C ASP A 460 8.78 -17.27 -27.13
N GLN A 461 8.45 -18.01 -28.19
CA GLN A 461 8.48 -19.47 -28.20
C GLN A 461 9.91 -19.99 -28.01
N GLU A 462 10.90 -19.35 -28.65
CA GLU A 462 12.29 -19.72 -28.49
C GLU A 462 12.79 -19.46 -27.06
N ALA A 463 12.47 -18.29 -26.50
CA ALA A 463 12.76 -17.97 -25.10
C ALA A 463 12.18 -19.03 -24.15
N LEU A 464 10.90 -19.37 -24.32
CA LEU A 464 10.22 -20.40 -23.53
C LEU A 464 10.88 -21.78 -23.70
N ARG A 465 11.23 -22.17 -24.94
CA ARG A 465 11.90 -23.45 -25.24
C ARG A 465 13.22 -23.58 -24.50
N VAL A 466 14.02 -22.51 -24.48
CA VAL A 466 15.34 -22.53 -23.85
C VAL A 466 15.20 -22.57 -22.33
N VAL A 467 14.29 -21.80 -21.75
CA VAL A 467 14.05 -21.84 -20.30
C VAL A 467 13.54 -23.21 -19.86
N LYS A 468 12.66 -23.86 -20.64
CA LYS A 468 12.24 -25.24 -20.36
C LYS A 468 13.40 -26.24 -20.38
N LYS A 469 14.48 -25.99 -21.14
CA LYS A 469 15.70 -26.83 -21.09
C LYS A 469 16.53 -26.64 -19.81
N MET A 470 16.22 -25.63 -19.00
CA MET A 470 16.82 -25.42 -17.69
C MET A 470 16.12 -26.22 -16.58
N ASP A 471 15.04 -26.92 -16.91
CA ASP A 471 14.28 -27.72 -15.97
C ASP A 471 15.14 -28.78 -15.25
N GLY A 472 14.93 -28.92 -13.95
CA GLY A 472 15.67 -29.84 -13.07
C GLY A 472 17.15 -29.48 -12.80
N LYS A 473 17.64 -28.34 -13.32
CA LYS A 473 19.04 -27.91 -13.17
C LYS A 473 19.23 -26.81 -12.12
N TRP A 474 18.15 -26.35 -11.50
CA TRP A 474 18.20 -25.33 -10.48
C TRP A 474 18.41 -25.95 -9.10
N LYS A 475 19.24 -25.31 -8.29
CA LYS A 475 19.18 -25.48 -6.84
C LYS A 475 17.95 -24.68 -6.34
N PRO A 476 17.05 -25.30 -5.57
CA PRO A 476 15.87 -24.64 -5.04
C PRO A 476 16.24 -23.49 -4.11
N GLY A 477 15.30 -22.58 -3.87
CA GLY A 477 15.43 -21.62 -2.78
C GLY A 477 15.31 -22.33 -1.44
N GLU A 478 15.95 -21.78 -0.41
CA GLU A 478 15.84 -22.28 0.96
C GLU A 478 15.48 -21.12 1.89
N LEU A 479 14.62 -21.39 2.87
CA LEU A 479 14.28 -20.47 3.94
C LEU A 479 14.22 -21.27 5.25
N ARG A 480 15.06 -20.90 6.23
CA ARG A 480 15.15 -21.55 7.54
C ARG A 480 15.34 -23.07 7.45
N GLY A 481 16.22 -23.54 6.56
CA GLY A 481 16.46 -24.98 6.35
C GLY A 481 15.39 -25.70 5.52
N GLN A 482 14.30 -25.03 5.13
CA GLN A 482 13.25 -25.59 4.29
C GLN A 482 13.46 -25.18 2.84
N LYS A 483 13.43 -26.15 1.93
CA LYS A 483 13.33 -25.86 0.50
C LYS A 483 11.98 -25.23 0.22
N VAL A 484 11.95 -24.15 -0.56
CA VAL A 484 10.73 -23.39 -0.84
C VAL A 484 10.57 -23.12 -2.33
N ARG A 485 9.32 -23.08 -2.79
CA ARG A 485 8.99 -22.65 -4.16
C ARG A 485 9.22 -21.15 -4.30
N VAL A 486 9.92 -20.74 -5.36
CA VAL A 486 10.25 -19.33 -5.59
C VAL A 486 9.89 -18.92 -7.02
N LYS A 487 9.07 -17.87 -7.16
CA LYS A 487 8.80 -17.25 -8.45
C LYS A 487 10.01 -16.44 -8.90
N TYR A 488 10.49 -16.71 -10.12
CA TYR A 488 11.63 -16.09 -10.75
C TYR A 488 11.22 -15.35 -12.02
N ASN A 489 11.77 -14.15 -12.26
CA ASN A 489 11.55 -13.37 -13.47
C ASN A 489 12.88 -13.23 -14.23
N LEU A 490 12.94 -13.74 -15.46
CA LEU A 490 14.14 -13.77 -16.28
C LEU A 490 13.96 -12.91 -17.55
N PRO A 491 14.68 -11.78 -17.68
CA PRO A 491 14.77 -11.06 -18.94
C PRO A 491 15.74 -11.76 -19.90
N ILE A 492 15.29 -12.05 -21.11
CA ILE A 492 16.08 -12.69 -22.17
C ILE A 492 16.16 -11.73 -23.36
N ASN A 493 17.37 -11.32 -23.70
CA ASN A 493 17.61 -10.33 -24.74
C ASN A 493 17.90 -11.00 -26.09
N PHE A 494 17.12 -10.64 -27.10
CA PHE A 494 17.33 -11.02 -28.50
C PHE A 494 17.81 -9.78 -29.25
N MET A 495 19.09 -9.75 -29.58
CA MET A 495 19.71 -8.68 -30.38
C MET A 495 20.33 -9.26 -31.64
N LEU A 496 20.10 -8.59 -32.76
CA LEU A 496 20.83 -8.79 -34.01
C LEU A 496 22.05 -7.88 -34.00
N PHE A 497 23.21 -8.44 -34.36
CA PHE A 497 24.47 -7.70 -34.50
C PHE A 497 24.78 -7.42 -35.97
#